data_AF-A0A8T5MWL4-F1
#
_entry.id   AF-A0A8T5MWL4-F1
#
_cell.length_a   1.000
_cell.length_b   1.000
_cell.length_c   1.000
_cell.angle_alpha   90.00
_cell.angle_beta   90.00
_cell.angle_gamma   90.00
#
_symmetry.space_group_name_H-M   'P 1'
#
loop_
_entity.id
_entity.type
_entity.pdbx_description
1 polymer ?
#
loop_
_entity_poly.entity_id
_entity_poly.type
_entity_poly.pdbx_seq_one_letter_code
_entity_poly.pdbx_strand_id
1 'polypeptide(L)'
;MHGVKRERIIRILLNQPDGNLTKYRISKLADCSTSWVIEYLQVLENKGYTKGTEVEEYEELLSYWAGIAGKIHYFEFFHQSPTEFLRNIDLDYALTTYQAENLINHYLFPTRTDVYIRKDDLSLWKEKITKKGLLGKGNLKLLLYDSHVFYKREKIDGLWVVSTPQLLVDLKREGGVCLEAYEMMVEKHVRRKRD
;
A
#
# COMPACT_ATOMS: atom_id res chain seq x y z
N MET A 1 -7.38 14.56 9.94
CA MET A 1 -8.17 13.31 9.99
C MET A 1 -8.89 12.94 8.68
N HIS A 2 -9.26 13.90 7.82
CA HIS A 2 -10.02 13.60 6.59
C HIS A 2 -9.22 12.90 5.47
N GLY A 3 -7.89 13.11 5.38
CA GLY A 3 -7.05 12.48 4.36
C GLY A 3 -7.05 10.95 4.42
N VAL A 4 -6.85 10.37 5.62
CA VAL A 4 -6.80 8.92 5.82
C VAL A 4 -8.07 8.21 5.33
N LYS A 5 -9.26 8.75 5.66
CA LYS A 5 -10.54 8.14 5.25
C LYS A 5 -10.70 8.11 3.72
N ARG A 6 -10.22 9.14 3.03
CA ARG A 6 -10.23 9.21 1.56
C ARG A 6 -9.37 8.12 0.95
N GLU A 7 -8.15 7.95 1.47
CA GLU A 7 -7.22 6.90 1.03
C GLU A 7 -7.78 5.49 1.27
N ARG A 8 -8.47 5.26 2.40
CA ARG A 8 -9.14 3.97 2.66
C ARG A 8 -10.19 3.66 1.59
N ILE A 9 -11.06 4.63 1.28
CA ILE A 9 -12.11 4.45 0.26
C ILE A 9 -11.49 4.17 -1.11
N ILE A 10 -10.51 4.96 -1.55
CA ILE A 10 -9.86 4.73 -2.85
C ILE A 10 -9.19 3.36 -2.91
N ARG A 11 -8.49 2.95 -1.85
CA ARG A 11 -7.87 1.63 -1.78
C ARG A 11 -8.90 0.51 -1.91
N ILE A 12 -10.07 0.65 -1.28
CA ILE A 12 -11.15 -0.34 -1.39
C ILE A 12 -11.63 -0.42 -2.83
N LEU A 13 -11.90 0.73 -3.46
CA LEU A 13 -12.37 0.82 -4.84
C LEU A 13 -11.36 0.21 -5.83
N LEU A 14 -10.08 0.54 -5.71
CA LEU A 14 -9.04 -0.02 -6.59
C LEU A 14 -8.81 -1.53 -6.38
N ASN A 15 -9.07 -2.04 -5.18
CA ASN A 15 -9.03 -3.50 -4.95
C ASN A 15 -10.29 -4.23 -5.44
N GLN A 16 -11.40 -3.51 -5.64
CA GLN A 16 -12.69 -4.05 -6.10
C GLN A 16 -13.35 -3.07 -7.07
N PRO A 17 -12.79 -2.94 -8.30
CA PRO A 17 -13.14 -1.86 -9.22
C PRO A 17 -14.46 -2.07 -9.97
N ASP A 18 -15.08 -3.25 -9.83
CA ASP A 18 -16.24 -3.72 -10.59
C ASP A 18 -17.60 -3.15 -10.11
N GLY A 19 -17.59 -2.28 -9.10
CA GLY A 19 -18.83 -1.68 -8.58
C GLY A 19 -19.67 -2.61 -7.70
N ASN A 20 -19.25 -3.84 -7.45
CA ASN A 20 -20.04 -4.83 -6.69
C ASN A 20 -20.20 -4.49 -5.20
N LEU A 21 -19.42 -3.55 -4.68
CA LEU A 21 -19.54 -3.11 -3.30
C LEU A 21 -20.66 -2.08 -3.14
N THR A 22 -21.50 -2.28 -2.12
CA THR A 22 -22.45 -1.24 -1.70
C THR A 22 -21.74 -0.12 -0.95
N LYS A 23 -22.29 1.10 -0.98
CA LYS A 23 -21.78 2.26 -0.21
C LYS A 23 -21.71 1.97 1.30
N TYR A 24 -22.67 1.19 1.82
CA TYR A 24 -22.65 0.70 3.19
C TYR A 24 -21.46 -0.22 3.44
N ARG A 25 -21.20 -1.19 2.55
CA ARG A 25 -20.07 -2.11 2.70
C ARG A 25 -18.73 -1.36 2.67
N ILE A 26 -18.58 -0.40 1.76
CA ILE A 26 -17.41 0.48 1.72
C ILE A 26 -17.24 1.24 3.03
N SER A 27 -18.31 1.78 3.61
CA SER A 27 -18.23 2.50 4.90
C SER A 27 -17.76 1.62 6.06
N LYS A 28 -18.15 0.33 6.07
CA LYS A 28 -17.69 -0.63 7.07
C LYS A 28 -16.22 -1.00 6.88
N LEU A 29 -15.78 -1.17 5.64
CA LEU A 29 -14.39 -1.48 5.33
C LEU A 29 -13.46 -0.29 5.58
N ALA A 30 -13.89 0.92 5.23
CA ALA A 30 -13.14 2.16 5.42
C ALA A 30 -13.20 2.69 6.86
N ASP A 31 -14.03 2.09 7.72
CA ASP A 31 -14.27 2.53 9.10
C ASP A 31 -14.65 4.03 9.14
N CYS A 32 -15.74 4.35 8.43
CA CYS A 32 -16.32 5.68 8.36
C CYS A 32 -17.86 5.62 8.25
N SER A 33 -18.52 6.77 8.24
CA SER A 33 -19.98 6.84 8.06
C SER A 33 -20.35 6.63 6.59
N THR A 34 -21.54 6.09 6.34
CA THR A 34 -22.07 5.93 4.97
C THR A 34 -22.26 7.28 4.28
N SER A 35 -22.65 8.34 5.00
CA SER A 35 -22.73 9.70 4.45
C SER A 35 -21.38 10.18 3.91
N TRP A 36 -20.29 9.91 4.65
CA TRP A 36 -18.94 10.27 4.21
C TRP A 36 -18.54 9.55 2.92
N VAL A 37 -18.93 8.28 2.77
CA VAL A 37 -18.71 7.53 1.52
C VAL A 37 -19.52 8.14 0.38
N ILE A 38 -20.79 8.45 0.59
CA ILE A 38 -21.65 9.07 -0.45
C ILE A 38 -21.04 10.40 -0.92
N GLU A 39 -20.69 11.29 0.02
CA GLU A 39 -20.09 12.58 -0.28
C GLU A 39 -18.78 12.43 -1.04
N TYR A 40 -17.92 11.48 -0.63
CA TYR A 40 -16.63 11.32 -1.28
C TYR A 40 -16.73 10.64 -2.65
N LEU A 41 -17.65 9.69 -2.83
CA LEU A 41 -17.92 9.12 -4.15
C LEU A 41 -18.43 10.18 -5.12
N GLN A 42 -19.28 11.11 -4.70
CA GLN A 42 -19.68 12.25 -5.54
C GLN A 42 -18.49 13.09 -5.98
N VAL A 43 -17.49 13.29 -5.11
CA VAL A 43 -16.24 13.99 -5.47
C VAL A 43 -15.45 13.21 -6.52
N LEU A 44 -15.38 11.88 -6.43
CA LEU A 44 -14.68 11.04 -7.41
C LEU A 44 -15.44 10.96 -8.74
N GLU A 45 -16.78 10.87 -8.70
CA GLU A 45 -17.66 10.91 -9.86
C GLU A 45 -17.55 12.23 -10.63
N ASN A 46 -17.57 13.37 -9.92
CA ASN A 46 -17.39 14.69 -10.54
C ASN A 46 -16.02 14.87 -11.19
N LYS A 47 -15.02 14.05 -10.80
CA LYS A 47 -13.70 14.00 -11.42
C LYS A 47 -13.60 12.98 -12.55
N GLY A 48 -14.65 12.20 -12.79
CA GLY A 48 -14.69 11.14 -13.80
C GLY A 48 -13.97 9.85 -13.39
N TYR A 49 -13.52 9.70 -12.14
CA TYR A 49 -12.77 8.52 -11.72
C TYR A 49 -13.64 7.29 -11.47
N THR A 50 -14.90 7.51 -11.10
CA THR A 50 -15.83 6.45 -10.70
C THR A 50 -17.23 6.75 -11.20
N LYS A 51 -18.05 5.70 -11.30
CA LYS A 51 -19.50 5.79 -11.47
C LYS A 51 -20.16 4.99 -10.35
N GLY A 52 -20.72 5.66 -9.34
CA GLY A 52 -21.14 4.98 -8.13
C GLY A 52 -19.94 4.40 -7.39
N THR A 53 -19.85 3.08 -7.36
CA THR A 53 -18.77 2.32 -6.72
C THR A 53 -17.86 1.63 -7.74
N GLU A 54 -18.18 1.76 -9.02
CA GLU A 54 -17.38 1.23 -10.13
C GLU A 54 -16.25 2.20 -10.48
N VAL A 55 -15.06 1.68 -10.78
CA VAL A 55 -13.88 2.46 -11.15
C VAL A 55 -13.74 2.49 -12.66
N GLU A 56 -14.05 3.64 -13.24
CA GLU A 56 -13.92 3.93 -14.67
C GLU A 56 -12.43 4.10 -15.03
N GLU A 57 -11.80 5.13 -14.44
CA GLU A 57 -10.43 5.52 -14.74
C GLU A 57 -9.45 5.05 -13.64
N TYR A 58 -9.01 3.79 -13.75
CA TYR A 58 -8.19 3.15 -12.72
C TYR A 58 -6.82 3.81 -12.54
N GLU A 59 -6.13 4.12 -13.64
CA GLU A 59 -4.80 4.75 -13.62
C GLU A 59 -4.85 6.20 -13.11
N GLU A 60 -5.90 6.93 -13.48
CA GLU A 60 -6.12 8.29 -12.97
C GLU A 60 -6.46 8.28 -11.49
N LEU A 61 -7.25 7.30 -11.03
CA LEU A 61 -7.56 7.14 -9.61
C LEU A 61 -6.32 6.75 -8.79
N LEU A 62 -5.41 5.92 -9.32
CA LEU A 62 -4.10 5.66 -8.72
C LEU A 62 -3.26 6.94 -8.62
N SER A 63 -3.20 7.71 -9.71
CA SER A 63 -2.43 8.96 -9.78
C SER A 63 -2.97 10.00 -8.80
N TYR A 64 -4.29 10.13 -8.73
CA TYR A 64 -4.98 10.98 -7.77
C TYR A 64 -4.68 10.54 -6.33
N TRP A 65 -4.74 9.24 -6.04
CA TRP A 65 -4.40 8.72 -4.71
C TRP A 65 -2.95 9.04 -4.33
N ALA A 66 -1.99 8.80 -5.22
CA ALA A 66 -0.58 9.12 -4.99
C ALA A 66 -0.37 10.61 -4.68
N GLY A 67 -1.14 11.51 -5.32
CA GLY A 67 -1.08 12.95 -5.09
C GLY A 67 -1.69 13.43 -3.77
N ILE A 68 -2.67 12.70 -3.20
CA ILE A 68 -3.31 13.08 -1.93
C ILE A 68 -2.78 12.30 -0.71
N ALA A 69 -1.97 11.27 -0.94
CA ALA A 69 -1.45 10.41 0.11
C ALA A 69 -0.58 11.19 1.10
N GLY A 70 -0.88 11.05 2.39
CA GLY A 70 -0.16 11.71 3.47
C GLY A 70 1.30 11.31 3.58
N LYS A 71 2.10 12.16 4.22
CA LYS A 71 3.51 11.87 4.51
C LYS A 71 3.63 10.65 5.42
N ILE A 72 4.50 9.72 5.05
CA ILE A 72 4.80 8.53 5.86
C ILE A 72 5.93 8.87 6.83
N HIS A 73 5.73 8.55 8.10
CA HIS A 73 6.79 8.58 9.10
C HIS A 73 7.52 7.24 9.10
N TYR A 74 8.84 7.23 9.22
CA TYR A 74 9.59 5.99 9.17
C TYR A 74 10.81 5.98 10.10
N PHE A 75 11.28 4.77 10.39
CA PHE A 75 12.53 4.50 11.09
C PHE A 75 13.39 3.58 10.25
N GLU A 76 14.69 3.84 10.21
CA GLU A 76 15.66 3.04 9.45
C GLU A 76 16.56 2.23 10.38
N PHE A 77 16.86 1.02 9.93
CA PHE A 77 17.69 0.05 10.62
C PHE A 77 18.60 -0.64 9.62
N PHE A 78 19.74 -1.10 10.10
CA PHE A 78 20.55 -2.08 9.41
C PHE A 78 20.28 -3.47 9.99
N HIS A 79 19.91 -4.41 9.13
CA HIS A 79 19.70 -5.80 9.49
C HIS A 79 20.37 -6.72 8.46
N GLN A 80 21.13 -7.72 8.90
CA GLN A 80 21.92 -8.56 7.98
C GLN A 80 21.06 -9.29 6.94
N SER A 81 19.96 -9.90 7.39
CA SER A 81 19.01 -10.63 6.53
C SER A 81 17.57 -10.17 6.76
N PRO A 82 17.13 -9.02 6.20
CA PRO A 82 15.80 -8.47 6.49
C PRO A 82 14.65 -9.42 6.11
N THR A 83 14.74 -10.08 4.96
CA THR A 83 13.69 -10.99 4.48
C THR A 83 13.57 -12.24 5.34
N GLU A 84 14.69 -12.84 5.77
CA GLU A 84 14.68 -13.97 6.70
C GLU A 84 14.13 -13.58 8.07
N PHE A 85 14.50 -12.41 8.58
CA PHE A 85 13.93 -11.86 9.82
C PHE A 85 12.41 -11.72 9.72
N LEU A 86 11.92 -11.14 8.63
CA LEU A 86 10.48 -10.95 8.42
C LEU A 86 9.70 -12.26 8.26
N ARG A 87 10.28 -13.30 7.66
CA ARG A 87 9.63 -14.62 7.58
C ARG A 87 9.40 -15.26 8.95
N ASN A 88 10.28 -14.97 9.91
CA ASN A 88 10.30 -15.59 11.23
C ASN A 88 9.70 -14.71 12.34
N ILE A 89 9.27 -13.49 12.01
CA ILE A 89 8.68 -12.59 12.99
C ILE A 89 7.21 -12.94 13.22
N ASP A 90 6.78 -12.84 14.47
CA ASP A 90 5.43 -13.00 14.98
C ASP A 90 4.66 -11.66 15.04
N LEU A 91 5.15 -10.63 14.37
CA LEU A 91 4.54 -9.30 14.32
C LEU A 91 3.88 -9.04 12.97
N ASP A 92 2.87 -8.18 12.99
CA ASP A 92 2.10 -7.83 11.81
C ASP A 92 2.86 -6.85 10.89
N TYR A 93 2.97 -7.17 9.60
CA TYR A 93 3.60 -6.29 8.61
C TYR A 93 3.06 -6.47 7.19
N ALA A 94 3.49 -5.58 6.28
CA ALA A 94 3.35 -5.78 4.85
C ALA A 94 4.49 -5.08 4.10
N LEU A 95 5.17 -5.82 3.22
CA LEU A 95 6.22 -5.32 2.35
C LEU A 95 5.64 -4.40 1.27
N THR A 96 6.42 -3.40 0.88
CA THR A 96 6.12 -2.50 -0.22
C THR A 96 7.38 -2.16 -1.05
N THR A 97 7.23 -1.25 -2.03
CA THR A 97 8.28 -0.70 -2.92
C THR A 97 9.19 -1.80 -3.48
N TYR A 98 10.52 -1.68 -3.32
CA TYR A 98 11.50 -2.50 -4.03
C TYR A 98 11.35 -3.99 -3.74
N GLN A 99 11.22 -4.37 -2.46
CA GLN A 99 11.15 -5.78 -2.09
C GLN A 99 9.82 -6.42 -2.49
N ALA A 100 8.72 -5.69 -2.41
CA ALA A 100 7.41 -6.17 -2.83
C ALA A 100 7.31 -6.31 -4.36
N GLU A 101 7.81 -5.31 -5.09
CA GLU A 101 7.86 -5.33 -6.55
C GLU A 101 8.71 -6.51 -7.03
N ASN A 102 9.90 -6.69 -6.44
CA ASN A 102 10.78 -7.80 -6.78
C ASN A 102 10.12 -9.16 -6.56
N LEU A 103 9.30 -9.31 -5.52
CA LEU A 103 8.56 -10.56 -5.26
C LEU A 103 7.44 -10.81 -6.29
N ILE A 104 6.85 -9.76 -6.87
CA ILE A 104 5.69 -9.88 -7.75
C ILE A 104 6.09 -9.95 -9.23
N ASN A 105 7.07 -9.17 -9.67
CA ASN A 105 7.45 -9.10 -11.09
C ASN A 105 8.95 -9.25 -11.35
N HIS A 106 9.79 -9.32 -10.31
CA HIS A 106 11.23 -9.49 -10.44
C HIS A 106 11.95 -8.41 -11.28
N TYR A 107 11.40 -7.19 -11.34
CA TYR A 107 11.98 -6.12 -12.17
C TYR A 107 13.01 -5.29 -11.38
N LEU A 108 12.66 -4.83 -10.18
CA LEU A 108 13.54 -4.07 -9.33
C LEU A 108 14.50 -4.98 -8.58
N PHE A 109 15.76 -4.58 -8.50
CA PHE A 109 16.69 -5.15 -7.53
C PHE A 109 16.43 -4.54 -6.14
N PRO A 110 16.21 -5.34 -5.08
CA PRO A 110 15.82 -4.82 -3.77
C PRO A 110 17.00 -4.21 -3.02
N THR A 111 17.24 -2.91 -3.23
CA THR A 111 18.27 -2.15 -2.51
C THR A 111 17.92 -1.89 -1.03
N ARG A 112 16.62 -1.92 -0.70
CA ARG A 112 16.07 -1.72 0.64
C ARG A 112 14.80 -2.56 0.82
N THR A 113 14.57 -2.99 2.06
CA THR A 113 13.34 -3.66 2.49
C THR A 113 12.45 -2.67 3.23
N ASP A 114 11.31 -2.31 2.64
CA ASP A 114 10.35 -1.40 3.23
C ASP A 114 9.13 -2.17 3.72
N VAL A 115 8.77 -1.97 4.99
CA VAL A 115 7.61 -2.64 5.59
C VAL A 115 6.70 -1.64 6.30
N TYR A 116 5.40 -1.72 6.04
CA TYR A 116 4.40 -1.12 6.90
C TYR A 116 4.26 -1.92 8.19
N ILE A 117 4.18 -1.20 9.30
CA ILE A 117 3.87 -1.75 10.62
C ILE A 117 2.79 -0.91 11.30
N ARG A 118 2.12 -1.47 12.32
CA ARG A 118 1.22 -0.68 13.17
C ARG A 118 2.05 0.21 14.08
N LYS A 119 1.60 1.45 14.27
CA LYS A 119 2.27 2.43 15.13
C LYS A 119 2.43 1.91 16.56
N ASP A 120 1.42 1.22 17.08
CA ASP A 120 1.40 0.71 18.45
C ASP A 120 2.41 -0.43 18.65
N ASP A 121 2.81 -1.12 17.58
CA ASP A 121 3.79 -2.21 17.63
C ASP A 121 5.25 -1.71 17.52
N LEU A 122 5.47 -0.40 17.30
CA LEU A 122 6.81 0.15 17.02
C LEU A 122 7.85 -0.24 18.07
N SER A 123 7.48 -0.22 19.35
CA SER A 123 8.39 -0.58 20.45
C SER A 123 8.82 -2.04 20.37
N LEU A 124 7.89 -2.95 20.06
CA LEU A 124 8.16 -4.38 19.87
C LEU A 124 9.03 -4.62 18.64
N TRP A 125 8.77 -3.90 17.55
CA TRP A 125 9.61 -3.96 16.34
C TRP A 125 11.05 -3.53 16.63
N LYS A 126 11.24 -2.40 17.33
CA LYS A 126 12.56 -1.91 17.72
C LYS A 126 13.31 -2.93 18.59
N GLU A 127 12.63 -3.52 19.58
CA GLU A 127 13.23 -4.55 20.43
C GLU A 127 13.65 -5.79 19.63
N LYS A 128 12.79 -6.31 18.74
CA LYS A 128 13.11 -7.51 17.96
C LYS A 128 14.22 -7.27 16.93
N ILE A 129 14.25 -6.12 16.28
CA ILE A 129 15.32 -5.78 15.32
C ILE A 129 16.65 -5.62 16.04
N THR A 130 16.68 -4.89 17.16
CA THR A 130 17.94 -4.59 17.87
C THR A 130 18.60 -5.81 18.52
N LYS A 131 17.88 -6.94 18.66
CA LYS A 131 18.50 -8.23 19.06
C LYS A 131 19.53 -8.75 18.05
N LYS A 132 19.40 -8.43 16.76
CA LYS A 132 20.29 -8.89 15.67
C LYS A 132 20.66 -7.79 14.66
N GLY A 133 20.34 -6.55 14.97
CA GLY A 133 20.47 -5.40 14.06
C GLY A 133 20.86 -4.14 14.81
N LEU A 134 21.15 -3.09 14.05
CA LEU A 134 21.63 -1.81 14.57
C LEU A 134 20.71 -0.66 14.12
N LEU A 135 20.53 0.33 15.00
CA LEU A 135 19.82 1.56 14.66
C LEU A 135 20.73 2.44 13.78
N GLY A 136 20.21 2.93 12.66
CA GLY A 136 20.96 3.79 11.74
C GLY A 136 20.48 3.65 10.29
N LYS A 137 20.97 4.50 9.39
CA LYS A 137 20.70 4.37 7.95
C LYS A 137 21.09 2.96 7.49
N GLY A 138 20.13 2.21 6.96
CA GLY A 138 20.34 0.81 6.63
C GLY A 138 19.33 0.27 5.62
N ASN A 139 19.34 -1.05 5.47
CA ASN A 139 18.61 -1.78 4.45
C ASN A 139 17.18 -2.17 4.87
N LEU A 140 16.71 -1.81 6.07
CA LEU A 140 15.36 -2.08 6.56
C LEU A 140 14.69 -0.77 7.00
N LYS A 141 13.51 -0.47 6.45
CA LYS A 141 12.72 0.71 6.79
C LYS A 141 11.35 0.30 7.33
N LEU A 142 11.04 0.76 8.54
CA LEU A 142 9.73 0.60 9.15
C LEU A 142 8.88 1.82 8.85
N LEU A 143 7.81 1.64 8.09
CA LEU A 143 6.85 2.66 7.68
C LEU A 143 5.67 2.67 8.67
N LEU A 144 5.43 3.83 9.28
CA LEU A 144 4.29 4.08 10.16
C LEU A 144 3.20 4.82 9.39
N TYR A 145 2.10 4.11 9.16
CA TYR A 145 0.96 4.67 8.43
C TYR A 145 -0.37 4.12 8.94
N ASP A 146 -1.46 4.54 8.29
CA ASP A 146 -2.80 4.03 8.60
C ASP A 146 -2.87 2.51 8.43
N SER A 147 -3.47 1.81 9.39
CA SER A 147 -3.53 0.34 9.41
C SER A 147 -4.27 -0.28 8.22
N HIS A 148 -5.06 0.50 7.48
CA HIS A 148 -5.72 0.03 6.28
C HIS A 148 -4.74 -0.28 5.13
N VAL A 149 -3.43 0.01 5.28
CA VAL A 149 -2.37 -0.52 4.40
C VAL A 149 -2.32 -2.04 4.33
N PHE A 150 -2.82 -2.72 5.37
CA PHE A 150 -2.92 -4.18 5.40
C PHE A 150 -4.17 -4.73 4.68
N TYR A 151 -5.08 -3.87 4.22
CA TYR A 151 -6.27 -4.30 3.49
C TYR A 151 -5.88 -5.04 2.21
N LYS A 152 -6.41 -6.26 2.05
CA LYS A 152 -6.15 -7.15 0.89
C LYS A 152 -4.66 -7.45 0.64
N ARG A 153 -3.81 -7.33 1.66
CA ARG A 153 -2.44 -7.85 1.58
C ARG A 153 -2.46 -9.36 1.37
N GLU A 154 -1.41 -9.88 0.78
CA GLU A 154 -1.27 -11.29 0.45
C GLU A 154 0.08 -11.84 0.92
N LYS A 155 0.19 -13.17 0.96
CA LYS A 155 1.43 -13.84 1.37
C LYS A 155 2.11 -14.44 0.15
N ILE A 156 3.33 -13.98 -0.15
CA ILE A 156 4.15 -14.42 -1.28
C ILE A 156 5.50 -14.89 -0.71
N ASP A 157 5.92 -16.11 -1.02
CA ASP A 157 7.17 -16.72 -0.52
C ASP A 157 7.39 -16.59 1.00
N GLY A 158 6.30 -16.79 1.74
CA GLY A 158 6.30 -16.72 3.19
C GLY A 158 6.24 -15.30 3.76
N LEU A 159 6.24 -14.26 2.93
CA LEU A 159 6.27 -12.85 3.32
C LEU A 159 4.93 -12.17 3.05
N TRP A 160 4.47 -11.32 3.96
CA TRP A 160 3.30 -10.47 3.74
C TRP A 160 3.64 -9.28 2.83
N VAL A 161 2.85 -9.07 1.78
CA VAL A 161 3.03 -8.02 0.77
C VAL A 161 1.73 -7.22 0.63
N VAL A 162 1.83 -5.90 0.54
CA VAL A 162 0.65 -5.03 0.35
C VAL A 162 -0.12 -5.38 -0.93
N SER A 163 -1.40 -5.05 -0.99
CA SER A 163 -2.22 -5.24 -2.21
C SER A 163 -1.60 -4.51 -3.41
N THR A 164 -1.79 -5.03 -4.63
CA THR A 164 -1.29 -4.41 -5.88
C THR A 164 -1.57 -2.91 -6.00
N PRO A 165 -2.79 -2.38 -5.71
CA PRO A 165 -3.03 -0.94 -5.79
C PRO A 165 -2.17 -0.11 -4.82
N GLN A 166 -1.93 -0.63 -3.61
CA GLN A 166 -1.06 0.03 -2.64
C GLN A 166 0.39 0.04 -3.12
N LEU A 167 0.87 -1.09 -3.65
CA LEU A 167 2.22 -1.16 -4.19
C LEU A 167 2.43 -0.18 -5.34
N LEU A 168 1.46 -0.09 -6.26
CA LEU A 168 1.50 0.87 -7.37
C LEU A 168 1.61 2.32 -6.87
N VAL A 169 0.79 2.70 -5.88
CA VAL A 169 0.87 4.05 -5.30
C VAL A 169 2.22 4.29 -4.60
N ASP A 170 2.74 3.31 -3.87
CA ASP A 170 4.03 3.44 -3.20
C ASP A 170 5.19 3.57 -4.19
N LEU A 171 5.20 2.78 -5.27
CA LEU A 171 6.19 2.88 -6.34
C LEU A 171 6.15 4.25 -7.03
N LYS A 172 4.95 4.73 -7.36
CA LYS A 172 4.77 6.06 -7.98
C LYS A 172 5.28 7.18 -7.08
N ARG A 173 5.07 7.07 -5.77
CA ARG A 173 5.53 8.05 -4.79
C ARG A 173 7.02 8.00 -4.51
N GLU A 174 7.63 6.81 -4.54
CA GLU A 174 9.08 6.66 -4.39
C GLU A 174 9.81 7.29 -5.60
N GLY A 175 9.25 7.16 -6.80
CA GLY A 175 9.77 7.77 -8.02
C GLY A 175 11.08 7.14 -8.50
N GLY A 176 11.81 7.83 -9.38
CA GLY A 176 13.04 7.30 -9.99
C GLY A 176 12.79 5.97 -10.71
N VAL A 177 13.62 4.96 -10.46
CA VAL A 177 13.46 3.61 -11.04
C VAL A 177 12.16 2.91 -10.60
N CYS A 178 11.58 3.29 -9.46
CA CYS A 178 10.28 2.76 -9.05
C CYS A 178 9.14 3.28 -9.94
N LEU A 179 9.31 4.43 -10.61
CA LEU A 179 8.31 4.91 -11.56
C LEU A 179 8.27 4.04 -12.82
N GLU A 180 9.43 3.60 -13.31
CA GLU A 180 9.50 2.64 -14.43
C GLU A 180 8.83 1.31 -14.05
N ALA A 181 9.10 0.81 -12.84
CA ALA A 181 8.43 -0.38 -12.33
C ALA A 181 6.90 -0.19 -12.20
N TYR A 182 6.45 0.99 -11.75
CA TYR A 182 5.03 1.34 -11.72
C TYR A 182 4.39 1.21 -13.11
N GLU A 183 4.99 1.80 -14.15
CA GLU A 183 4.45 1.76 -15.51
C GLU A 183 4.36 0.31 -16.04
N MET A 184 5.40 -0.50 -15.77
CA MET A 184 5.37 -1.93 -16.14
C MET A 184 4.28 -2.71 -15.41
N MET A 185 4.07 -2.42 -14.13
CA MET A 185 3.02 -3.06 -13.33
C MET A 185 1.63 -2.66 -13.80
N VAL A 186 1.41 -1.38 -14.15
CA VAL A 186 0.14 -0.90 -14.71
C VAL A 186 -0.17 -1.62 -16.01
N GLU A 187 0.80 -1.68 -16.93
CA GLU A 187 0.65 -2.39 -18.21
C GLU A 187 0.24 -3.86 -18.00
N LYS A 188 0.91 -4.56 -17.09
CA LYS A 188 0.68 -5.99 -16.83
C LYS A 188 -0.63 -6.29 -16.08
N HIS A 189 -0.96 -5.49 -15.07
CA HIS A 189 -2.00 -5.82 -14.09
C HIS A 189 -3.29 -5.01 -14.23
N VAL A 190 -3.24 -3.87 -14.93
CA VAL A 190 -4.40 -2.98 -15.13
C VAL A 190 -4.90 -3.09 -16.57
N ARG A 191 -4.02 -2.86 -17.56
CA ARG A 191 -4.42 -2.83 -18.98
C ARG A 191 -4.72 -4.22 -19.52
N ARG A 192 -3.79 -5.18 -19.38
CA ARG A 192 -3.97 -6.56 -19.86
C ARG A 192 -5.08 -7.39 -19.20
N LYS A 193 -5.63 -6.95 -18.05
CA LYS A 193 -6.77 -7.61 -17.41
C LYS A 193 -8.12 -7.06 -17.87
N ARG A 194 -8.12 -5.95 -18.62
CA ARG A 194 -9.32 -5.26 -19.12
C ARG A 194 -9.56 -5.49 -20.62
N ASP A 195 -8.67 -6.21 -21.29
CA ASP A 195 -8.83 -6.81 -22.63
C ASP A 195 -9.39 -8.24 -22.53
#